data_AF-A0A7S1TPQ0-F1
#
_entry.id   AF-A0A7S1TPQ0-F1
#
_cell.length_a   1.000
_cell.length_b   1.000
_cell.length_c   1.000
_cell.angle_alpha   90.00
_cell.angle_beta   90.00
_cell.angle_gamma   90.00
#
_symmetry.space_group_name_H-M   'P 1'
#
loop_
_entity.id
_entity.type
_entity.pdbx_description
1 polymer ?
#
loop_
_entity_poly.entity_id
_entity_poly.type
_entity_poly.pdbx_seq_one_letter_code
_entity_poly.pdbx_strand_id
1 'polypeptide(L)'
;MSWHNETVQQAHRFLEPSPFSLDESAAADAEQRIVLCNPPWGIRLEDGSDDSWLHLGDFLRKFAANSDAYLLSGTKTSSRALRLACATKYPVRVGDVDCRVLKYSINARRESSSPRPQAELS
;
A
#
# COMPACT_ATOMS: atom_id res chain seq x y z
N MET A 1 40.87 -20.28 -8.92
CA MET A 1 39.94 -19.27 -9.49
C MET A 1 38.98 -18.85 -8.40
N SER A 2 39.26 -17.73 -7.76
CA SER A 2 38.59 -17.24 -6.54
C SER A 2 37.64 -16.11 -6.91
N TRP A 3 36.34 -16.41 -6.91
CA TRP A 3 35.26 -15.42 -7.04
C TRP A 3 34.35 -15.54 -5.83
N HIS A 4 34.83 -15.21 -4.62
CA HIS A 4 34.00 -15.34 -3.41
C HIS A 4 34.23 -14.26 -2.35
N ASN A 5 34.91 -13.14 -2.63
CA ASN A 5 35.20 -12.17 -1.54
C ASN A 5 35.01 -10.67 -1.84
N GLU A 6 34.56 -10.27 -3.03
CA GLU A 6 34.32 -8.85 -3.33
C GLU A 6 32.87 -8.42 -3.10
N THR A 7 31.90 -9.32 -3.28
CA THR A 7 30.47 -8.97 -3.19
C THR A 7 30.00 -8.69 -1.75
N VAL A 8 30.59 -9.36 -0.75
CA VAL A 8 30.18 -9.20 0.66
C VAL A 8 30.74 -7.91 1.26
N GLN A 9 31.89 -7.42 0.80
CA GLN A 9 32.47 -6.15 1.28
C GLN A 9 31.80 -4.91 0.69
N GLN A 10 31.13 -5.01 -0.47
CA GLN A 10 30.39 -3.88 -1.05
C GLN A 10 29.06 -3.61 -0.34
N ALA A 11 28.43 -4.61 0.28
CA ALA A 11 27.15 -4.45 0.98
C ALA A 11 27.27 -3.57 2.25
N HIS A 12 28.39 -3.63 2.96
CA HIS A 12 28.61 -2.83 4.18
C HIS A 12 28.91 -1.34 3.91
N ARG A 13 29.19 -0.95 2.66
CA ARG A 13 29.45 0.46 2.29
C ARG A 13 28.15 1.26 2.04
N PHE A 14 27.00 0.60 1.97
CA PHE A 14 25.71 1.24 1.66
C PHE A 14 24.70 1.23 2.82
N LEU A 15 25.16 1.00 4.05
CA LEU A 15 24.37 1.21 5.27
C LEU A 15 24.65 2.59 5.88
N GLU A 16 24.67 3.62 5.04
CA GLU A 16 24.32 4.96 5.51
C GLU A 16 22.88 4.87 6.04
N PRO A 17 22.56 5.41 7.23
CA PRO A 17 21.17 5.50 7.64
C PRO A 17 20.42 6.22 6.53
N SER A 18 19.37 5.58 6.04
CA SER A 18 18.50 6.12 5.01
C SER A 18 18.17 7.59 5.36
N PRO A 19 18.32 8.55 4.42
CA PRO A 19 17.93 9.95 4.68
C PRO A 19 16.44 10.08 5.01
N PHE A 20 15.65 9.01 4.81
CA PHE A 20 14.32 8.84 5.36
C PHE A 20 14.40 8.35 6.82
N SER A 21 14.82 9.23 7.73
CA SER A 21 14.47 9.10 9.13
C SER A 21 12.95 9.29 9.23
N LEU A 22 12.20 8.25 9.55
CA LEU A 22 10.78 8.38 9.87
C LEU A 22 10.66 9.13 11.20
N ASP A 23 10.45 10.45 11.14
CA ASP A 23 10.05 11.21 12.31
C ASP A 23 8.63 10.78 12.71
N GLU A 24 8.52 9.94 13.74
CA GLU A 24 7.24 9.51 14.29
C GLU A 24 6.41 10.69 14.84
N SER A 25 7.05 11.83 15.13
CA SER A 25 6.42 13.01 15.72
C SER A 25 5.74 13.94 14.70
N ALA A 26 6.04 13.84 13.41
CA ALA A 26 5.55 14.78 12.38
C ALA A 26 4.09 14.55 11.96
N ALA A 27 3.41 13.54 12.51
CA ALA A 27 2.05 13.16 12.09
C ALA A 27 0.93 14.10 12.58
N ALA A 28 1.26 15.20 13.26
CA ALA A 28 0.29 16.04 13.98
C ALA A 28 -0.36 17.15 13.14
N ASP A 29 0.24 17.60 12.03
CA ASP A 29 -0.33 18.65 11.20
C ASP A 29 -0.48 18.19 9.75
N ALA A 30 -1.74 18.10 9.30
CA ALA A 30 -2.34 18.08 7.95
C ALA A 30 -1.47 17.90 6.68
N GLU A 31 -0.32 17.24 6.71
CA GLU A 31 0.43 16.90 5.51
C GLU A 31 -0.30 15.81 4.76
N GLN A 32 -0.55 16.05 3.47
CA GLN A 32 -1.22 15.11 2.61
C GLN A 32 -0.39 13.82 2.49
N ARG A 33 -0.82 12.77 3.20
CA ARG A 33 -0.09 11.51 3.26
C ARG A 33 -0.32 10.71 1.98
N ILE A 34 0.76 10.14 1.45
CA ILE A 34 0.73 9.29 0.26
C ILE A 34 1.33 7.93 0.59
N VAL A 35 0.64 6.86 0.20
CA VAL A 35 1.18 5.50 0.22
C VAL A 35 1.53 5.08 -1.19
N LEU A 36 2.78 4.72 -1.44
CA LEU A 36 3.24 4.15 -2.71
C LEU A 36 3.61 2.69 -2.48
N CYS A 37 3.06 1.78 -3.30
CA CYS A 37 3.40 0.36 -3.18
C CYS A 37 3.37 -0.33 -4.54
N ASN A 38 4.35 -1.20 -4.77
CA ASN A 38 4.35 -2.16 -5.87
C ASN A 38 4.10 -3.56 -5.28
N PRO A 39 2.84 -3.91 -4.95
CA PRO A 39 2.51 -5.24 -4.45
C PRO A 39 2.81 -6.31 -5.51
N PRO A 40 2.94 -7.59 -5.11
CA PRO A 40 3.20 -8.67 -6.06
C PRO A 40 2.05 -8.82 -7.07
N TRP A 41 2.37 -8.93 -8.36
CA TRP A 41 1.44 -9.23 -9.45
C TRP A 41 2.14 -9.94 -10.62
N GLY A 42 1.34 -10.50 -11.52
CA GLY A 42 1.80 -11.07 -12.79
C GLY A 42 2.05 -12.58 -12.77
N ILE A 43 2.33 -13.11 -13.96
CA ILE A 43 2.42 -14.55 -14.27
C ILE A 43 3.59 -15.29 -13.62
N ARG A 44 4.55 -14.55 -13.03
CA ARG A 44 5.73 -15.13 -12.37
C ARG A 44 5.47 -15.54 -10.93
N LEU A 45 4.25 -15.29 -10.43
CA LEU A 45 3.80 -15.71 -9.12
C LEU A 45 2.88 -16.91 -9.34
N GLU A 46 3.33 -18.08 -8.87
CA GLU A 46 2.70 -19.35 -9.21
C GLU A 46 1.34 -19.55 -8.52
N ASP A 47 1.08 -18.82 -7.42
CA ASP A 47 -0.21 -18.49 -6.82
C ASP A 47 0.06 -17.66 -5.54
N GLY A 48 -0.94 -16.99 -4.94
CA GLY A 48 -0.80 -16.36 -3.62
C GLY A 48 -0.57 -14.84 -3.58
N SER A 49 -0.72 -14.12 -4.70
CA SER A 49 -0.73 -12.65 -4.64
C SER A 49 -1.91 -12.12 -3.81
N ASP A 50 -3.03 -12.83 -3.83
CA ASP A 50 -4.30 -12.35 -3.27
C ASP A 50 -4.21 -12.07 -1.76
N ASP A 51 -3.48 -12.88 -1.00
CA ASP A 51 -3.24 -12.65 0.43
C ASP A 51 -2.44 -11.37 0.68
N SER A 52 -1.44 -11.09 -0.17
CA SER A 52 -0.68 -9.84 -0.10
C SER A 52 -1.57 -8.63 -0.35
N TRP A 53 -2.47 -8.71 -1.34
CA TRP A 53 -3.43 -7.64 -1.65
C TRP A 53 -4.51 -7.50 -0.56
N LEU A 54 -4.92 -8.60 0.06
CA LEU A 54 -5.85 -8.60 1.19
C LEU A 54 -5.24 -7.91 2.41
N HIS A 55 -4.05 -8.35 2.84
CA HIS A 55 -3.33 -7.77 3.98
C HIS A 55 -2.94 -6.31 3.75
N LEU A 56 -2.60 -5.94 2.51
CA LEU A 56 -2.38 -4.55 2.15
C LEU A 56 -3.65 -3.72 2.36
N GLY A 57 -4.83 -4.25 2.01
CA GLY A 57 -6.10 -3.59 2.27
C GLY A 57 -6.34 -3.36 3.77
N ASP A 58 -6.05 -4.36 4.60
CA ASP A 58 -6.16 -4.24 6.06
C ASP A 58 -5.18 -3.22 6.64
N PHE A 59 -3.94 -3.22 6.15
CA PHE A 59 -2.93 -2.24 6.53
C PHE A 59 -3.39 -0.81 6.21
N LEU A 60 -3.85 -0.57 4.98
CA LEU A 60 -4.30 0.76 4.56
C LEU A 60 -5.44 1.28 5.45
N ARG A 61 -6.43 0.44 5.74
CA ARG A 61 -7.55 0.82 6.62
C ARG A 61 -7.14 1.12 8.05
N LYS A 62 -6.16 0.38 8.58
CA LYS A 62 -5.75 0.49 9.99
C LYS A 62 -4.74 1.60 10.23
N PHE A 63 -3.85 1.85 9.28
CA PHE A 63 -2.66 2.69 9.51
C PHE A 63 -2.51 3.85 8.53
N ALA A 64 -3.27 3.89 7.42
CA ALA A 64 -3.15 4.91 6.39
C ALA A 64 -4.42 5.76 6.24
N ALA A 65 -5.14 6.04 7.34
CA ALA A 65 -6.28 6.94 7.31
C ALA A 65 -5.87 8.36 6.84
N ASN A 66 -6.79 9.03 6.15
CA ASN A 66 -6.62 10.37 5.57
C ASN A 66 -5.42 10.45 4.60
N SER A 67 -5.27 9.43 3.75
CA SER A 67 -4.20 9.34 2.76
C SER A 67 -4.71 8.95 1.38
N ASP A 68 -3.89 9.18 0.35
CA ASP A 68 -4.06 8.59 -0.97
C ASP A 68 -3.05 7.44 -1.16
N ALA A 69 -3.52 6.26 -1.56
CA ALA A 69 -2.68 5.11 -1.89
C ALA A 69 -2.60 4.90 -3.41
N TYR A 70 -1.39 4.76 -3.94
CA TYR A 70 -1.09 4.46 -5.33
C TYR A 70 -0.40 3.11 -5.43
N LEU A 71 -1.11 2.15 -6.05
CA LEU A 71 -0.69 0.75 -6.10
C LEU A 71 -0.42 0.34 -7.54
N LEU A 72 0.79 -0.14 -7.83
CA LEU A 72 1.11 -0.68 -9.16
C LEU A 72 0.51 -2.08 -9.32
N SER A 73 -0.13 -2.33 -10.46
CA SER A 73 -0.74 -3.62 -10.78
C SER A 73 -0.59 -3.97 -12.25
N GLY A 74 0.03 -5.11 -12.55
CA GLY A 74 0.07 -5.70 -13.89
C GLY A 74 -1.09 -6.66 -14.19
N THR A 75 -1.91 -7.01 -13.20
CA THR A 75 -3.02 -7.96 -13.36
C THR A 75 -4.33 -7.35 -12.87
N LYS A 76 -5.35 -7.31 -13.72
CA LYS A 76 -6.65 -6.68 -13.39
C LYS A 76 -7.38 -7.31 -12.19
N THR A 77 -7.08 -8.55 -11.85
CA THR A 77 -7.81 -9.32 -10.83
C THR A 77 -7.24 -9.15 -9.43
N SER A 78 -5.93 -8.97 -9.28
CA SER A 78 -5.26 -8.99 -7.97
C SER A 78 -5.76 -7.90 -7.02
N SER A 79 -6.09 -6.73 -7.55
CA SER A 79 -6.59 -5.61 -6.73
C SER A 79 -8.00 -5.83 -6.16
N ARG A 80 -8.71 -6.91 -6.51
CA ARG A 80 -10.04 -7.21 -5.96
C ARG A 80 -9.98 -7.55 -4.47
N ALA A 81 -8.91 -8.20 -4.03
CA ALA A 81 -8.72 -8.61 -2.64
C ALA A 81 -8.60 -7.40 -1.66
N LEU A 82 -8.23 -6.21 -2.15
CA LEU A 82 -8.18 -4.98 -1.34
C LEU A 82 -9.52 -4.60 -0.72
N ARG A 83 -10.64 -4.93 -1.38
CA ARG A 83 -12.01 -4.50 -1.02
C ARG A 83 -12.16 -2.98 -0.86
N LEU A 84 -11.46 -2.23 -1.70
CA LEU A 84 -11.51 -0.76 -1.76
C LEU A 84 -11.98 -0.30 -3.14
N ALA A 85 -12.72 0.81 -3.17
CA ALA A 85 -13.13 1.45 -4.42
C ALA A 85 -11.95 2.25 -5.01
N CYS A 86 -11.55 1.91 -6.23
CA CYS A 86 -10.49 2.62 -6.93
C CYS A 86 -11.04 3.96 -7.47
N ALA A 87 -10.36 5.06 -7.15
CA ALA A 87 -10.73 6.41 -7.55
C ALA A 87 -10.25 6.74 -8.98
N THR A 88 -9.03 6.32 -9.34
CA THR A 88 -8.43 6.63 -10.64
C THR A 88 -7.45 5.55 -11.05
N LYS A 89 -7.32 5.29 -12.35
CA LYS A 89 -6.39 4.32 -12.91
C LYS A 89 -5.52 5.01 -13.96
N TYR A 90 -4.21 5.00 -13.76
CA TYR A 90 -3.24 5.56 -14.70
C TYR A 90 -2.60 4.41 -15.48
N PRO A 91 -2.75 4.33 -16.81
CA PRO A 91 -2.08 3.30 -17.60
C PRO A 91 -0.57 3.53 -17.58
N VAL A 92 0.20 2.47 -17.33
CA VAL A 92 1.66 2.50 -17.29
C VAL A 92 2.19 1.24 -17.95
N ARG A 93 3.27 1.36 -18.72
CA ARG A 93 3.94 0.20 -19.31
C ARG A 93 5.21 -0.12 -18.54
N VAL A 94 5.33 -1.35 -18.02
CA VAL A 94 6.50 -1.83 -17.29
C VAL A 94 7.13 -2.96 -18.10
N GLY A 95 8.20 -2.65 -18.84
CA GLY A 95 8.71 -3.54 -19.89
C GLY A 95 7.63 -3.82 -20.93
N ASP A 96 7.35 -5.10 -21.19
CA ASP A 96 6.29 -5.52 -22.12
C ASP A 96 4.92 -5.73 -21.46
N VAL A 97 4.76 -5.34 -20.20
CA VAL A 97 3.52 -5.55 -19.43
C VAL A 97 2.67 -4.27 -19.40
N ASP A 98 1.38 -4.39 -19.75
CA ASP A 98 0.37 -3.34 -19.54
C ASP A 98 -0.06 -3.31 -18.07
N CYS A 99 0.49 -2.35 -17.34
CA CYS A 99 0.21 -2.12 -15.93
C CYS A 99 -0.71 -0.91 -15.73
N ARG A 100 -1.22 -0.78 -14.51
CA ARG A 100 -1.93 0.41 -14.05
C ARG A 100 -1.40 0.80 -12.68
N VAL A 101 -1.24 2.11 -12.47
CA VAL A 101 -1.19 2.67 -11.12
C VAL A 101 -2.63 2.94 -10.69
N LEU A 102 -3.06 2.28 -9.62
CA LEU A 102 -4.40 2.35 -9.07
C LEU A 102 -4.39 3.31 -7.88
N LYS A 103 -5.15 4.41 -7.97
CA LYS A 103 -5.35 5.36 -6.87
C LYS A 103 -6.55 4.95 -6.01
N TYR A 104 -6.36 4.98 -4.70
CA TYR A 104 -7.39 4.78 -3.69
C TYR A 104 -7.34 5.92 -2.67
N SER A 105 -8.47 6.49 -2.30
CA SER A 105 -8.56 7.46 -1.20
C SER A 105 -8.97 6.74 0.07
N ILE A 106 -8.13 6.83 1.10
CA ILE A 106 -8.29 6.11 2.36
C ILE A 106 -8.84 7.08 3.40
N ASN A 107 -10.14 6.96 3.68
CA ASN A 107 -10.82 7.81 4.64
C ASN A 107 -10.65 7.27 6.07
N ALA A 108 -10.62 8.15 7.07
CA ALA A 108 -10.76 7.75 8.46
C ALA A 108 -12.03 6.91 8.68
N ARG A 109 -11.93 5.88 9.52
CA ARG A 109 -13.09 5.09 9.92
C ARG A 109 -14.09 6.02 10.58
N ARG A 110 -15.32 6.07 10.05
CA ARG A 110 -16.41 6.75 10.74
C ARG A 110 -16.67 5.99 12.04
N GLU A 111 -16.59 6.68 13.16
CA GLU A 111 -17.14 6.17 14.41
C GLU A 111 -18.63 5.92 14.18
N SER A 112 -19.09 4.71 14.49
CA SER A 112 -20.52 4.41 14.41
C SER A 112 -21.22 5.29 15.44
N SER A 113 -22.09 6.20 14.97
CA SER A 113 -22.99 6.96 15.84
C SER A 113 -23.72 5.98 16.77
N SER A 114 -23.79 6.34 18.05
CA SER A 114 -24.46 5.58 19.11
C SER A 114 -25.90 5.16 18.73
N PRO A 115 -26.46 4.11 19.38
CA PRO A 115 -27.81 3.64 19.08
C PRO A 115 -28.82 4.78 19.25
N ARG A 116 -29.76 4.90 18.30
CA ARG A 116 -30.88 5.84 18.40
C ARG A 116 -31.61 5.59 19.74
N PRO A 117 -31.92 6.62 20.55
CA PRO A 117 -32.72 6.43 21.75
C PRO A 117 -34.05 5.79 21.36
N GLN A 118 -34.38 4.67 21.99
CA GLN A 118 -35.69 4.03 21.84
C GLN A 118 -36.73 5.00 22.40
N ALA A 119 -37.66 5.43 21.55
CA ALA A 119 -38.79 6.22 21.98
C ALA A 119 -39.61 5.38 22.98
N GLU A 120 -39.68 5.84 24.23
CA GLU A 120 -40.62 5.31 25.21
C GLU A 120 -42.04 5.57 24.69
N LEU A 121 -42.72 4.49 24.29
CA LEU A 121 -44.15 4.47 24.06
C LEU A 121 -44.82 4.36 25.43
N SER A 122 -45.47 5.45 25.84
CA SER A 122 -46.37 5.54 27.00
C SER A 122 -47.62 4.70 26.80
#